data_AF-A0A536SJZ0-F1
#
_entry.id   AF-A0A536SJZ0-F1
#
_cell.length_a   1.000
_cell.length_b   1.000
_cell.length_c   1.000
_cell.angle_alpha   90.00
_cell.angle_beta   90.00
_cell.angle_gamma   90.00
#
_symmetry.space_group_name_H-M   'P 1'
#
loop_
_entity.id
_entity.type
_entity.pdbx_description
1 polymer ?
#
loop_
_entity_poly.entity_id
_entity_poly.type
_entity_poly.pdbx_seq_one_letter_code
_entity_poly.pdbx_strand_id
1 'polypeptide(L)'
;MIDRRSLCAALAIVSVLACAAREGAAQSYPQRPVRLVVPAPAGGPTDVPGRLVADGLSGLLGQRFVVENRVGAGGLLAGEFVARSEPNGYTLLYANTSVLAVNPALQGANMPYDPATAFAPIGFVSNSPQLLVANPKVPYRSVQELVAWAKRNPGKLNFATAGVGTLPHLTYELFRMETGISALNVPYAGGAPALTAVIAGQADVLFDLVRTRVRSGEVRALAITGASRDSDLPDIPTLAESGYPAVTSTSGTGIVAPAGIPPEIVARLNSKLNELIERPETQSKMKSFGLVPKSGPPEEFGAWAAQERRRWARVVKESGAKAD
;
A
#
# COMPACT_ATOMS: atom_id res chain seq x y z
N MET A 1 28.87 25.47 -50.64
CA MET A 1 27.53 25.96 -50.27
C MET A 1 26.64 24.76 -50.05
N ILE A 2 26.27 24.46 -48.80
CA ILE A 2 25.34 23.36 -48.51
C ILE A 2 23.95 23.86 -48.88
N ASP A 3 23.28 23.20 -49.83
CA ASP A 3 21.93 23.56 -50.26
C ASP A 3 20.97 23.36 -49.08
N ARG A 4 20.11 24.37 -48.85
CA ARG A 4 19.08 24.37 -47.79
C ARG A 4 18.20 23.12 -47.88
N ARG A 5 17.97 22.61 -49.11
CA ARG A 5 17.22 21.37 -49.35
C ARG A 5 17.93 20.14 -48.81
N SER A 6 19.26 20.05 -48.97
CA SER A 6 20.08 18.95 -48.43
C SER A 6 20.14 18.98 -46.90
N LEU A 7 20.15 20.17 -46.29
CA LEU A 7 20.12 20.33 -44.84
C LEU A 7 18.77 19.88 -44.24
N CYS A 8 17.65 20.27 -44.85
CA CYS A 8 16.32 19.85 -44.42
C CYS A 8 16.10 18.34 -44.58
N ALA A 9 16.61 17.73 -45.66
CA ALA A 9 16.52 16.29 -45.87
C ALA A 9 17.34 15.51 -44.82
N ALA A 10 18.54 15.98 -44.47
CA ALA A 10 19.36 15.36 -43.43
C ALA A 10 18.68 15.43 -42.04
N LEU A 11 18.09 16.58 -41.69
CA LEU A 11 17.32 16.76 -40.45
C LEU A 11 16.10 15.84 -40.39
N ALA A 12 15.38 15.66 -41.50
CA ALA A 12 14.25 14.73 -41.56
C ALA A 12 14.69 13.27 -41.34
N ILE A 13 15.81 12.84 -41.96
CA ILE A 13 16.36 11.48 -41.79
C ILE A 13 16.80 11.22 -40.34
N VAL A 14 17.46 12.18 -39.70
CA VAL A 14 17.85 12.07 -38.28
C VAL A 14 16.62 11.97 -37.36
N SER A 15 15.55 12.69 -37.69
CA SER A 15 14.30 12.67 -36.91
C SER A 15 13.59 11.32 -37.01
N VAL A 16 13.57 10.71 -38.20
CA VAL A 16 12.99 9.38 -38.44
C VAL A 16 13.81 8.28 -37.75
N LEU A 17 15.14 8.35 -37.81
CA LEU A 17 16.02 7.39 -37.14
C LEU A 17 15.92 7.48 -35.60
N ALA A 18 15.71 8.69 -35.05
CA ALA A 18 15.51 8.87 -33.61
C ALA A 18 14.19 8.29 -33.10
N CYS A 19 13.12 8.32 -33.91
CA CYS A 19 11.84 7.67 -33.58
C CYS A 19 11.94 6.14 -33.66
N ALA A 20 12.61 5.59 -34.69
CA ALA A 20 12.77 4.14 -34.84
C ALA A 20 13.61 3.50 -33.73
N ALA A 21 14.63 4.21 -33.21
CA ALA A 21 15.45 3.73 -32.10
C ALA A 21 14.69 3.66 -30.76
N ARG A 22 13.64 4.48 -30.58
CA ARG A 22 12.81 4.46 -29.36
C ARG A 22 11.86 3.25 -29.29
N GLU A 23 11.32 2.82 -30.42
CA GLU A 23 10.42 1.65 -30.47
C GLU A 23 11.13 0.33 -30.12
N GLY A 24 12.40 0.16 -30.52
CA GLY A 24 13.18 -1.05 -30.20
C GLY A 24 13.63 -1.16 -28.74
N ALA A 25 13.87 -0.04 -28.06
CA ALA A 25 14.28 -0.02 -26.65
C ALA A 25 13.14 -0.43 -25.70
N ALA A 26 11.89 -0.12 -26.06
CA ALA A 26 10.69 -0.48 -25.31
C ALA A 26 10.39 -1.98 -25.32
N GLN A 27 10.50 -2.61 -26.49
CA GLN A 27 10.25 -4.04 -26.67
C GLN A 27 11.30 -4.91 -25.98
N SER A 28 12.52 -4.39 -25.82
CA SER A 28 13.65 -5.08 -25.20
C SER A 28 13.81 -4.80 -23.70
N TYR A 29 13.06 -3.85 -23.12
CA TYR A 29 13.03 -3.67 -21.68
C TYR A 29 12.33 -4.86 -20.99
N PRO A 30 12.81 -5.32 -19.80
CA PRO A 30 14.10 -5.01 -19.19
C PRO A 30 15.25 -5.81 -19.82
N GLN A 31 16.47 -5.22 -19.87
CA GLN A 31 17.69 -5.88 -20.36
C GLN A 31 18.66 -6.31 -19.23
N ARG A 32 18.34 -5.94 -17.99
CA ARG A 32 19.11 -6.24 -16.78
C ARG A 32 18.14 -6.34 -15.59
N PRO A 33 18.59 -6.83 -14.42
CA PRO A 33 17.73 -6.92 -13.25
C PRO A 33 17.11 -5.57 -12.86
N VAL A 34 15.85 -5.62 -12.43
CA VAL A 34 15.06 -4.48 -11.93
C VAL A 34 15.00 -4.55 -10.41
N ARG A 35 15.22 -3.44 -9.72
CA ARG A 35 15.08 -3.34 -8.26
C ARG A 35 13.64 -3.01 -7.93
N LEU A 36 12.98 -3.86 -7.15
CA LEU A 36 11.68 -3.59 -6.56
C LEU A 36 11.87 -3.26 -5.06
N VAL A 37 11.88 -1.98 -4.75
CA VAL A 37 12.02 -1.49 -3.38
C VAL A 37 10.72 -1.74 -2.63
N VAL A 38 10.80 -2.31 -1.43
CA VAL A 38 9.65 -2.62 -0.58
C VAL A 38 9.76 -1.86 0.75
N PRO A 39 8.73 -1.07 1.14
CA PRO A 39 8.75 -0.21 2.32
C PRO A 39 8.43 -0.94 3.65
N ALA A 40 8.82 -2.21 3.79
CA ALA A 40 8.43 -3.04 4.93
C ALA A 40 9.51 -4.07 5.29
N PRO A 41 9.57 -4.55 6.56
CA PRO A 41 10.44 -5.64 6.96
C PRO A 41 10.17 -6.92 6.15
N ALA A 42 11.23 -7.72 5.96
CA ALA A 42 11.12 -9.02 5.31
C ALA A 42 10.15 -9.94 6.07
N GLY A 43 9.35 -10.71 5.33
CA GLY A 43 8.34 -11.62 5.88
C GLY A 43 7.05 -10.96 6.38
N GLY A 44 6.94 -9.62 6.31
CA GLY A 44 5.74 -8.89 6.68
C GLY A 44 4.62 -8.92 5.62
N PRO A 45 3.42 -8.43 5.97
CA PRO A 45 2.24 -8.45 5.08
C PRO A 45 2.39 -7.62 3.80
N THR A 46 3.36 -6.70 3.72
CA THR A 46 3.69 -5.98 2.48
C THR A 46 4.83 -6.66 1.69
N ASP A 47 5.80 -7.30 2.38
CA ASP A 47 6.94 -7.93 1.73
C ASP A 47 6.58 -9.22 0.99
N VAL A 48 5.79 -10.09 1.63
CA VAL A 48 5.39 -11.37 1.03
C VAL A 48 4.65 -11.17 -0.31
N PRO A 49 3.66 -10.26 -0.43
CA PRO A 49 3.05 -9.93 -1.72
C PRO A 49 4.01 -9.24 -2.70
N GLY A 50 4.90 -8.36 -2.24
CA GLY A 50 5.91 -7.72 -3.08
C GLY A 50 6.84 -8.74 -3.76
N ARG A 51 7.25 -9.79 -3.02
CA ARG A 51 8.03 -10.91 -3.56
C ARG A 51 7.25 -11.74 -4.57
N LEU A 52 5.98 -12.04 -4.28
CA LEU A 52 5.11 -12.73 -5.25
C LEU A 52 5.04 -11.97 -6.58
N VAL A 53 4.88 -10.65 -6.52
CA VAL A 53 4.85 -9.79 -7.71
C VAL A 53 6.20 -9.77 -8.42
N ALA A 54 7.31 -9.64 -7.69
CA ALA A 54 8.66 -9.65 -8.26
C ALA A 54 8.96 -10.98 -8.98
N ASP A 55 8.67 -12.12 -8.36
CA ASP A 55 8.90 -13.44 -8.95
C ASP A 55 8.06 -13.63 -10.21
N GLY A 56 6.78 -13.23 -10.16
CA GLY A 56 5.87 -13.31 -11.30
C GLY A 56 6.30 -12.44 -12.48
N LEU A 57 6.67 -11.17 -12.22
CA LEU A 57 7.20 -10.29 -13.25
C LEU A 57 8.53 -10.80 -13.82
N SER A 58 9.37 -11.44 -12.99
CA SER A 58 10.62 -12.04 -13.46
C SER A 58 10.38 -13.12 -14.52
N GLY A 59 9.40 -14.00 -14.26
CA GLY A 59 9.01 -15.03 -15.22
C GLY A 59 8.41 -14.47 -16.51
N LEU A 60 7.63 -13.38 -16.40
CA LEU A 60 6.95 -12.76 -17.54
C LEU A 60 7.85 -11.91 -18.43
N LEU A 61 8.85 -11.26 -17.86
CA LEU A 61 9.70 -10.28 -18.54
C LEU A 61 11.11 -10.81 -18.84
N GLY A 62 11.47 -12.00 -18.35
CA GLY A 62 12.74 -12.66 -18.65
C GLY A 62 13.97 -12.03 -17.97
N GLN A 63 13.78 -11.08 -17.05
CA GLN A 63 14.83 -10.54 -16.19
C GLN A 63 14.40 -10.57 -14.74
N ARG A 64 15.37 -10.70 -13.83
CA ARG A 64 15.08 -10.74 -12.39
C ARG A 64 14.56 -9.39 -11.88
N PHE A 65 13.44 -9.42 -11.17
CA PHE A 65 12.98 -8.36 -10.29
C PHE A 65 13.44 -8.72 -8.88
N VAL A 66 14.37 -7.93 -8.34
CA VAL A 66 15.02 -8.19 -7.05
C VAL A 66 14.37 -7.32 -5.99
N VAL A 67 13.84 -7.95 -4.95
CA VAL A 67 13.25 -7.24 -3.81
C VAL A 67 14.34 -6.68 -2.90
N GLU A 68 14.25 -5.38 -2.62
CA GLU A 68 15.11 -4.66 -1.66
C GLU A 68 14.25 -4.01 -0.58
N ASN A 69 14.34 -4.50 0.65
CA ASN A 69 13.59 -3.93 1.77
C ASN A 69 14.26 -2.65 2.26
N ARG A 70 13.52 -1.54 2.26
CA ARG A 70 13.93 -0.27 2.89
C ARG A 70 12.88 0.14 3.91
N VAL A 71 13.18 -0.12 5.18
CA VAL A 71 12.24 0.03 6.30
C VAL A 71 12.45 1.35 7.02
N GLY A 72 11.36 1.99 7.47
CA GLY A 72 11.42 3.15 8.37
C GLY A 72 10.32 4.17 8.09
N ALA A 73 9.85 4.84 9.14
CA ALA A 73 8.90 5.96 9.08
C ALA A 73 7.71 5.75 8.13
N GLY A 74 6.96 4.65 8.28
CA GLY A 74 5.81 4.36 7.42
C GLY A 74 6.15 4.18 5.94
N GLY A 75 7.39 3.83 5.60
CA GLY A 75 7.87 3.69 4.22
C GLY A 75 8.46 4.94 3.60
N LEU A 76 8.58 6.03 4.37
CA LEU A 76 9.14 7.31 3.91
C LEU A 76 10.53 7.15 3.27
N LEU A 77 11.41 6.36 3.90
CA LEU A 77 12.77 6.15 3.42
C LEU A 77 12.83 5.42 2.06
N ALA A 78 11.92 4.46 1.84
CA ALA A 78 11.80 3.78 0.55
C ALA A 78 11.26 4.73 -0.53
N GLY A 79 10.25 5.53 -0.18
CA GLY A 79 9.69 6.52 -1.09
C GLY A 79 10.72 7.58 -1.50
N GLU A 80 11.47 8.14 -0.56
CA GLU A 80 12.51 9.14 -0.84
C GLU A 80 13.60 8.56 -1.75
N PHE A 81 14.03 7.33 -1.45
CA PHE A 81 15.04 6.64 -2.24
C PHE A 81 14.59 6.45 -3.70
N VAL A 82 13.37 5.97 -3.93
CA VAL A 82 12.85 5.76 -5.30
C VAL A 82 12.55 7.11 -5.97
N ALA A 83 12.00 8.09 -5.27
CA ALA A 83 11.71 9.42 -5.83
C ALA A 83 12.96 10.10 -6.41
N ARG A 84 14.15 9.82 -5.85
CA ARG A 84 15.45 10.34 -6.32
C ARG A 84 16.18 9.45 -7.32
N SER A 85 15.62 8.28 -7.65
CA SER A 85 16.24 7.34 -8.59
C SER A 85 16.02 7.77 -10.04
N GLU A 86 16.88 7.28 -10.94
CA GLU A 86 16.72 7.53 -12.37
C GLU A 86 15.37 6.99 -12.89
N PRO A 87 14.62 7.77 -13.68
CA PRO A 87 13.33 7.36 -14.22
C PRO A 87 13.49 6.44 -15.46
N ASN A 88 14.28 5.38 -15.34
CA ASN A 88 14.60 4.46 -16.45
C ASN A 88 13.95 3.08 -16.30
N GLY A 89 13.07 2.91 -15.30
CA GLY A 89 12.36 1.67 -15.03
C GLY A 89 13.16 0.59 -14.30
N TYR A 90 14.42 0.83 -13.91
CA TYR A 90 15.23 -0.17 -13.20
C TYR A 90 15.19 -0.05 -11.67
N THR A 91 14.58 1.00 -11.15
CA THR A 91 14.26 1.14 -9.72
C THR A 91 12.79 1.48 -9.60
N LEU A 92 12.02 0.57 -9.02
CA LEU A 92 10.58 0.67 -8.82
C LEU A 92 10.26 0.58 -7.34
N LEU A 93 9.11 1.09 -6.94
CA LEU A 93 8.60 1.00 -5.58
C LEU A 93 7.33 0.15 -5.56
N TYR A 94 7.33 -0.89 -4.72
CA TYR A 94 6.11 -1.56 -4.30
C TYR A 94 5.44 -0.70 -3.21
N ALA A 95 4.69 0.30 -3.66
CA ALA A 95 4.12 1.32 -2.81
C ALA A 95 2.86 0.82 -2.09
N ASN A 96 2.59 1.40 -0.92
CA ASN A 96 1.39 1.15 -0.14
C ASN A 96 0.67 2.48 0.18
N THR A 97 -0.53 2.40 0.78
CA THR A 97 -1.30 3.58 1.21
C THR A 97 -0.46 4.55 2.05
N SER A 98 0.41 4.05 2.93
CA SER A 98 1.22 4.91 3.80
C SER A 98 2.12 5.84 3.02
N VAL A 99 2.89 5.28 2.07
CA VAL A 99 3.81 6.04 1.23
C VAL A 99 3.09 7.01 0.31
N LEU A 100 1.96 6.59 -0.27
CA LEU A 100 1.28 7.35 -1.32
C LEU A 100 0.32 8.42 -0.79
N ALA A 101 -0.16 8.27 0.45
CA ALA A 101 -1.26 9.07 0.98
C ALA A 101 -1.12 9.55 2.42
N VAL A 102 -0.62 8.70 3.32
CA VAL A 102 -0.57 9.03 4.76
C VAL A 102 0.62 9.92 5.11
N ASN A 103 1.83 9.56 4.63
CA ASN A 103 3.06 10.25 5.00
C ASN A 103 3.03 11.77 4.71
N PRO A 104 2.51 12.26 3.56
CA PRO A 104 2.41 13.70 3.32
C PRO A 104 1.56 14.44 4.35
N ALA A 105 0.46 13.82 4.78
CA ALA A 105 -0.44 14.40 5.75
C ALA A 105 0.21 14.50 7.13
N LEU A 106 0.94 13.46 7.55
CA LEU A 106 1.58 13.41 8.88
C LEU A 106 2.88 14.20 8.96
N GLN A 107 3.72 14.12 7.94
CA GLN A 107 5.03 14.78 7.93
C GLN A 107 4.93 16.28 7.61
N GLY A 108 3.87 16.69 6.90
CA GLY A 108 3.64 18.08 6.53
C GLY A 108 4.85 18.67 5.80
N ALA A 109 5.38 19.78 6.33
CA ALA A 109 6.53 20.48 5.76
C ALA A 109 7.84 19.66 5.77
N ASN A 110 7.93 18.59 6.57
CA ASN A 110 9.11 17.73 6.65
C ASN A 110 9.15 16.63 5.56
N MET A 111 8.18 16.60 4.64
CA MET A 111 8.21 15.64 3.53
C MET A 111 9.42 15.91 2.60
N PRO A 112 10.28 14.92 2.32
CA PRO A 112 11.42 15.06 1.43
C PRO A 112 11.05 14.97 -0.07
N TYR A 113 9.79 14.66 -0.40
CA TYR A 113 9.25 14.61 -1.76
C TYR A 113 7.73 14.80 -1.73
N ASP A 114 7.13 15.23 -2.84
CA ASP A 114 5.67 15.22 -3.00
C ASP A 114 5.23 13.96 -3.77
N PRO A 115 4.52 12.98 -3.16
CA PRO A 115 4.13 11.77 -3.86
C PRO A 115 3.19 12.01 -5.04
N ALA A 116 2.53 13.17 -5.13
CA ALA A 116 1.66 13.50 -6.27
C ALA A 116 2.47 13.80 -7.55
N THR A 117 3.73 14.21 -7.41
CA THR A 117 4.59 14.63 -8.52
C THR A 117 5.89 13.82 -8.63
N ALA A 118 6.31 13.14 -7.56
CA ALA A 118 7.53 12.35 -7.52
C ALA A 118 7.41 10.97 -8.21
N PHE A 119 6.19 10.50 -8.46
CA PHE A 119 5.95 9.15 -8.95
C PHE A 119 5.03 9.07 -10.15
N ALA A 120 5.34 8.16 -11.07
CA ALA A 120 4.44 7.68 -12.10
C ALA A 120 3.80 6.35 -11.67
N PRO A 121 2.46 6.21 -11.66
CA PRO A 121 1.80 4.94 -11.37
C PRO A 121 2.11 3.93 -12.49
N ILE A 122 2.37 2.68 -12.10
CA ILE A 122 2.54 1.56 -13.03
C ILE A 122 1.32 0.65 -12.99
N GLY A 123 0.80 0.33 -11.81
CA GLY A 123 -0.44 -0.44 -11.71
C GLY A 123 -0.81 -0.83 -10.30
N PHE A 124 -2.11 -1.09 -10.13
CA PHE A 124 -2.69 -1.59 -8.88
C PHE A 124 -2.32 -3.08 -8.73
N VAL A 125 -2.08 -3.52 -7.49
CA VAL A 125 -1.87 -4.94 -7.15
C VAL A 125 -3.00 -5.46 -6.27
N SER A 126 -3.33 -4.76 -5.18
CA SER A 126 -4.40 -5.19 -4.27
C SER A 126 -4.99 -4.02 -3.51
N ASN A 127 -6.26 -4.13 -3.09
CA ASN A 127 -6.87 -3.16 -2.17
C ASN A 127 -7.68 -3.89 -1.10
N SER A 128 -7.05 -4.10 0.05
CA SER A 128 -7.53 -5.07 1.04
C SER A 128 -8.08 -4.37 2.28
N PRO A 129 -9.32 -4.63 2.70
CA PRO A 129 -9.84 -4.11 3.97
C PRO A 129 -9.12 -4.77 5.16
N GLN A 130 -8.91 -4.00 6.22
CA GLN A 130 -8.35 -4.46 7.48
C GLN A 130 -9.45 -5.06 8.37
N LEU A 131 -9.04 -5.90 9.31
CA LEU A 131 -9.91 -6.38 10.38
C LEU A 131 -9.58 -5.61 11.66
N LEU A 132 -10.62 -5.15 12.37
CA LEU A 132 -10.53 -4.84 13.78
C LEU A 132 -10.56 -6.15 14.54
N VAL A 133 -9.45 -6.53 15.15
CA VAL A 133 -9.35 -7.78 15.92
C VAL A 133 -9.00 -7.50 17.37
N ALA A 134 -9.37 -8.44 18.23
CA ALA A 134 -9.12 -8.39 19.66
C ALA A 134 -8.51 -9.69 20.18
N ASN A 135 -7.80 -9.61 21.30
CA ASN A 135 -7.43 -10.79 22.06
C ASN A 135 -8.72 -11.55 22.49
N PRO A 136 -8.82 -12.88 22.31
CA PRO A 136 -10.06 -13.61 22.61
C PRO A 136 -10.53 -13.54 24.07
N LYS A 137 -9.63 -13.22 25.01
CA LYS A 137 -9.87 -13.16 26.46
C LYS A 137 -10.44 -11.83 26.96
N VAL A 138 -10.47 -10.79 26.12
CA VAL A 138 -11.10 -9.51 26.49
C VAL A 138 -12.62 -9.66 26.63
N PRO A 139 -13.29 -8.79 27.41
CA PRO A 139 -14.70 -8.98 27.74
C PRO A 139 -15.68 -8.59 26.62
N TYR A 140 -15.20 -7.97 25.54
CA TYR A 140 -16.04 -7.52 24.42
C TYR A 140 -15.92 -8.44 23.19
N ARG A 141 -17.05 -8.60 22.50
CA ARG A 141 -17.22 -9.49 21.33
C ARG A 141 -17.76 -8.78 20.10
N SER A 142 -18.13 -7.51 20.24
CA SER A 142 -18.61 -6.64 19.17
C SER A 142 -17.96 -5.26 19.25
N VAL A 143 -18.08 -4.48 18.18
CA VAL A 143 -17.63 -3.08 18.17
C VAL A 143 -18.39 -2.25 19.21
N GLN A 144 -19.69 -2.49 19.36
CA GLN A 144 -20.52 -1.77 20.33
C GLN A 144 -20.07 -2.07 21.77
N GLU A 145 -19.78 -3.33 22.08
CA GLU A 145 -19.26 -3.73 23.39
C GLU A 145 -17.87 -3.15 23.65
N LEU A 146 -16.97 -3.16 22.65
CA LEU A 146 -15.65 -2.56 22.73
C LEU A 146 -15.76 -1.06 23.05
N VAL A 147 -16.58 -0.32 22.29
CA VAL A 147 -16.74 1.13 22.47
C VAL A 147 -17.37 1.44 23.83
N ALA A 148 -18.41 0.70 24.22
CA ALA A 148 -19.03 0.87 25.54
C ALA A 148 -18.05 0.58 26.68
N TRP A 149 -17.22 -0.47 26.54
CA TRP A 149 -16.20 -0.81 27.52
C TRP A 149 -15.12 0.28 27.61
N ALA A 150 -14.63 0.77 26.47
CA ALA A 150 -13.59 1.80 26.40
C ALA A 150 -14.09 3.14 26.98
N LYS A 151 -15.35 3.53 26.74
CA LYS A 151 -15.95 4.74 27.35
C LYS A 151 -16.06 4.65 28.87
N ARG A 152 -16.32 3.46 29.42
CA ARG A 152 -16.34 3.22 30.87
C ARG A 152 -14.94 3.12 31.49
N ASN A 153 -13.92 2.87 30.67
CA ASN A 153 -12.54 2.62 31.10
C ASN A 153 -11.56 3.51 30.30
N PRO A 154 -11.68 4.85 30.40
CA PRO A 154 -10.88 5.76 29.59
C PRO A 154 -9.38 5.53 29.83
N GLY A 155 -8.61 5.44 28.75
CA GLY A 155 -7.15 5.25 28.79
C GLY A 155 -6.70 3.83 29.13
N LYS A 156 -7.62 2.85 29.29
CA LYS A 156 -7.26 1.45 29.58
C LYS A 156 -7.21 0.54 28.36
N LEU A 157 -7.74 0.97 27.22
CA LEU A 157 -7.69 0.20 25.98
C LEU A 157 -6.34 0.39 25.30
N ASN A 158 -5.53 -0.66 25.23
CA ASN A 158 -4.25 -0.67 24.53
C ASN A 158 -4.45 -1.09 23.06
N PHE A 159 -4.25 -0.14 22.15
CA PHE A 159 -4.40 -0.33 20.72
C PHE A 159 -3.03 -0.53 20.08
N ALA A 160 -2.72 -1.75 19.65
CA ALA A 160 -1.47 -2.03 18.95
C ALA A 160 -1.52 -1.49 17.52
N THR A 161 -0.44 -0.84 17.10
CA THR A 161 -0.28 -0.38 15.71
C THR A 161 1.05 -0.84 15.14
N ALA A 162 1.13 -0.92 13.81
CA ALA A 162 2.35 -1.29 13.09
C ALA A 162 3.45 -0.20 13.10
N GLY A 163 3.27 0.84 13.93
CA GLY A 163 4.17 1.98 14.05
C GLY A 163 3.53 3.28 13.58
N VAL A 164 4.13 4.39 14.00
CA VAL A 164 3.72 5.73 13.59
C VAL A 164 3.89 5.90 12.07
N GLY A 165 2.97 6.62 11.44
CA GLY A 165 2.95 6.77 9.97
C GLY A 165 2.26 5.64 9.19
N THR A 166 1.90 4.54 9.84
CA THR A 166 1.29 3.41 9.15
C THR A 166 -0.22 3.59 8.95
N LEU A 167 -0.79 2.91 7.96
CA LEU A 167 -2.24 2.88 7.76
C LEU A 167 -3.01 2.38 9.01
N PRO A 168 -2.61 1.26 9.68
CA PRO A 168 -3.20 0.88 10.96
C PRO A 168 -3.23 1.99 12.01
N HIS A 169 -2.16 2.78 12.12
CA HIS A 169 -2.11 3.92 13.04
C HIS A 169 -3.19 4.95 12.70
N LEU A 170 -3.38 5.29 11.42
CA LEU A 170 -4.39 6.27 11.06
C LEU A 170 -5.82 5.72 11.05
N THR A 171 -6.00 4.44 10.76
CA THR A 171 -7.30 3.77 10.96
C THR A 171 -7.66 3.77 12.45
N TYR A 172 -6.69 3.58 13.35
CA TYR A 172 -6.88 3.74 14.79
C TYR A 172 -7.29 5.17 15.16
N GLU A 173 -6.58 6.19 14.69
CA GLU A 173 -6.93 7.59 14.99
C GLU A 173 -8.32 7.97 14.47
N LEU A 174 -8.66 7.52 13.26
CA LEU A 174 -9.99 7.68 12.70
C LEU A 174 -11.06 6.99 13.55
N PHE A 175 -10.82 5.73 13.97
CA PHE A 175 -11.74 5.02 14.84
C PHE A 175 -11.91 5.72 16.19
N ARG A 176 -10.82 6.20 16.79
CA ARG A 176 -10.83 6.95 18.05
C ARG A 176 -11.67 8.22 17.94
N MET A 177 -11.48 8.97 16.85
CA MET A 177 -12.21 10.21 16.55
C MET A 177 -13.72 9.95 16.39
N GLU A 178 -14.09 8.96 15.57
CA GLU A 178 -15.50 8.66 15.27
C GLU A 178 -16.25 8.04 16.46
N THR A 179 -15.55 7.29 17.31
CA THR A 179 -16.18 6.64 18.48
C THR A 179 -16.17 7.50 19.74
N GLY A 180 -15.26 8.47 19.81
CA GLY A 180 -14.99 9.29 21.00
C GLY A 180 -14.40 8.50 22.17
N ILE A 181 -13.74 7.37 21.92
CA ILE A 181 -13.09 6.58 22.98
C ILE A 181 -11.75 7.21 23.38
N SER A 182 -11.33 6.95 24.62
CA SER A 182 -9.96 7.21 25.07
C SER A 182 -9.20 5.88 25.11
N ALA A 183 -8.22 5.74 24.23
CA ALA A 183 -7.39 4.56 24.05
C ALA A 183 -5.91 4.97 23.96
N LEU A 184 -5.01 4.05 24.28
CA LEU A 184 -3.56 4.23 24.18
C LEU A 184 -3.05 3.61 22.89
N ASN A 185 -2.38 4.40 22.05
CA ASN A 185 -1.63 3.88 20.91
C ASN A 185 -0.35 3.22 21.42
N VAL A 186 -0.16 1.94 21.10
CA VAL A 186 1.07 1.19 21.41
C VAL A 186 1.76 0.85 20.07
N PRO A 187 2.73 1.67 19.62
CA PRO A 187 3.40 1.43 18.35
C PRO A 187 4.42 0.29 18.45
N TYR A 188 4.40 -0.61 17.47
CA TYR A 188 5.38 -1.67 17.31
C TYR A 188 6.19 -1.50 16.02
N ALA A 189 7.31 -2.21 15.90
CA ALA A 189 8.15 -2.25 14.70
C ALA A 189 7.54 -3.10 13.56
N GLY A 190 6.28 -2.81 13.19
CA GLY A 190 5.54 -3.50 12.14
C GLY A 190 4.35 -4.33 12.65
N GLY A 191 3.54 -4.85 11.70
CA GLY A 191 2.30 -5.58 12.00
C GLY A 191 2.52 -6.92 12.71
N ALA A 192 3.58 -7.66 12.36
CA ALA A 192 3.84 -8.97 12.97
C ALA A 192 4.12 -8.89 14.49
N PRO A 193 5.01 -7.99 14.99
CA PRO A 193 5.15 -7.77 16.42
C PRO A 193 3.87 -7.24 17.09
N ALA A 194 3.13 -6.33 16.44
CA ALA A 194 1.86 -5.80 16.95
C ALA A 194 0.81 -6.90 17.17
N LEU A 195 0.63 -7.79 16.18
CA LEU A 195 -0.25 -8.94 16.27
C LEU A 195 0.19 -9.90 17.39
N THR A 196 1.50 -10.16 17.51
CA THR A 196 2.05 -11.03 18.56
C THR A 196 1.70 -10.50 19.96
N ALA A 197 1.80 -9.19 20.16
CA ALA A 197 1.43 -8.54 21.42
C ALA A 197 -0.07 -8.69 21.71
N VAL A 198 -0.94 -8.58 20.70
CA VAL A 198 -2.38 -8.82 20.90
C VAL A 198 -2.69 -10.27 21.22
N ILE A 199 -2.06 -11.24 20.53
CA ILE A 199 -2.22 -12.67 20.85
C ILE A 199 -1.77 -12.96 22.30
N ALA A 200 -0.66 -12.37 22.73
CA ALA A 200 -0.13 -12.52 24.08
C ALA A 200 -0.94 -11.78 25.16
N GLY A 201 -1.83 -10.86 24.77
CA GLY A 201 -2.60 -10.02 25.71
C GLY A 201 -1.79 -8.86 26.30
N GLN A 202 -0.68 -8.48 25.67
CA GLN A 202 0.09 -7.27 25.99
C GLN A 202 -0.56 -6.02 25.40
N ALA A 203 -1.33 -6.19 24.32
CA ALA A 203 -2.25 -5.20 23.78
C ALA A 203 -3.62 -5.84 23.58
N ASP A 204 -4.66 -5.02 23.48
CA ASP A 204 -6.04 -5.53 23.50
C ASP A 204 -6.60 -5.73 22.10
N VAL A 205 -6.33 -4.77 21.20
CA VAL A 205 -6.89 -4.71 19.84
C VAL A 205 -5.87 -4.20 18.82
N LEU A 206 -6.08 -4.54 17.55
CA LEU A 206 -5.36 -3.93 16.42
C LEU A 206 -6.22 -3.89 15.15
N PHE A 207 -5.81 -3.04 14.22
CA PHE A 207 -6.26 -3.06 12.82
C PHE A 207 -5.19 -3.68 11.93
N ASP A 208 -5.46 -4.82 11.28
CA ASP A 208 -4.47 -5.48 10.41
C ASP A 208 -5.10 -6.47 9.40
N LEU A 209 -4.30 -6.97 8.46
CA LEU A 209 -4.65 -7.99 7.47
C LEU A 209 -4.39 -9.40 8.02
N VAL A 210 -5.19 -9.82 9.00
CA VAL A 210 -4.92 -11.03 9.82
C VAL A 210 -5.97 -12.13 9.68
N ARG A 211 -6.58 -12.25 8.50
CA ARG A 211 -7.63 -13.24 8.19
C ARG A 211 -7.23 -14.68 8.57
N THR A 212 -5.99 -15.08 8.29
CA THR A 212 -5.49 -16.42 8.64
C THR A 212 -5.46 -16.67 10.15
N ARG A 213 -5.18 -15.64 10.95
CA ARG A 213 -5.13 -15.69 12.42
C ARG A 213 -6.52 -15.68 13.05
N VAL A 214 -7.46 -15.01 12.40
CA VAL A 214 -8.88 -15.07 12.77
C VAL A 214 -9.42 -16.48 12.50
N ARG A 215 -9.09 -17.08 11.36
CA ARG A 215 -9.50 -18.46 11.03
C ARG A 215 -8.92 -19.50 11.98
N SER A 216 -7.68 -19.33 12.44
CA SER A 216 -7.06 -20.23 13.44
C SER A 216 -7.57 -20.00 14.87
N GLY A 217 -8.36 -18.95 15.11
CA GLY A 217 -8.88 -18.60 16.43
C GLY A 217 -7.86 -17.94 17.37
N GLU A 218 -6.68 -17.58 16.87
CA GLU A 218 -5.64 -16.89 17.66
C GLU A 218 -6.08 -15.48 18.08
N VAL A 219 -6.91 -14.83 17.27
CA VAL A 219 -7.56 -13.54 17.55
C VAL A 219 -9.02 -13.56 17.11
N ARG A 220 -9.86 -12.71 17.72
CA ARG A 220 -11.27 -12.55 17.36
C ARG A 220 -11.47 -11.31 16.49
N ALA A 221 -12.04 -11.45 15.30
CA ALA A 221 -12.48 -10.31 14.51
C ALA A 221 -13.78 -9.71 15.10
N LEU A 222 -13.81 -8.38 15.26
CA LEU A 222 -14.97 -7.63 15.70
C LEU A 222 -15.67 -6.95 14.53
N ALA A 223 -14.91 -6.45 13.56
CA ALA A 223 -15.42 -5.85 12.34
C ALA A 223 -14.38 -5.83 11.22
N ILE A 224 -14.85 -5.59 9.99
CA ILE A 224 -14.02 -5.29 8.83
C ILE A 224 -14.14 -3.82 8.42
N THR A 225 -13.04 -3.23 7.95
CA THR A 225 -13.00 -1.80 7.54
C THR A 225 -13.44 -1.58 6.09
N GLY A 226 -13.82 -2.64 5.36
CA GLY A 226 -14.30 -2.55 3.98
C GLY A 226 -15.71 -1.99 3.89
N ALA A 227 -16.09 -1.51 2.70
CA ALA A 227 -17.45 -1.06 2.40
C ALA A 227 -18.48 -2.21 2.38
N SER A 228 -18.00 -3.43 2.20
CA SER A 228 -18.80 -4.65 2.23
C SER A 228 -18.14 -5.66 3.16
N ARG A 229 -18.94 -6.65 3.60
CA ARG A 229 -18.41 -7.82 4.31
C ARG A 229 -17.42 -8.59 3.45
N ASP A 230 -16.63 -9.37 4.14
CA ASP A 230 -15.69 -10.29 3.54
C ASP A 230 -16.41 -11.57 3.09
N SER A 231 -16.24 -12.00 1.85
CA SER A 231 -16.77 -13.29 1.39
C SER A 231 -16.20 -14.47 2.18
N ASP A 232 -14.97 -14.29 2.67
CA ASP A 232 -14.21 -15.29 3.41
C ASP A 232 -14.52 -15.32 4.92
N LEU A 233 -15.19 -14.28 5.42
CA LEU A 233 -15.59 -14.10 6.82
C LEU A 233 -16.99 -13.42 6.87
N PRO A 234 -18.05 -14.05 6.32
CA PRO A 234 -19.35 -13.40 6.07
C PRO A 234 -20.08 -13.00 7.36
N ASP A 235 -19.75 -13.62 8.48
CA ASP A 235 -20.35 -13.34 9.79
C ASP A 235 -19.77 -12.08 10.45
N ILE A 236 -18.63 -11.58 9.96
CA ILE A 236 -17.98 -10.39 10.51
C ILE A 236 -18.61 -9.14 9.89
N PRO A 237 -19.24 -8.26 10.68
CA PRO A 237 -19.86 -7.05 10.15
C PRO A 237 -18.81 -6.04 9.71
N THR A 238 -19.19 -5.14 8.82
CA THR A 238 -18.42 -3.93 8.53
C THR A 238 -18.47 -2.95 9.72
N LEU A 239 -17.51 -2.03 9.80
CA LEU A 239 -17.61 -0.90 10.71
C LEU A 239 -18.82 -0.01 10.40
N ALA A 240 -19.22 0.09 9.12
CA ALA A 240 -20.42 0.80 8.70
C ALA A 240 -21.70 0.18 9.29
N GLU A 241 -21.88 -1.14 9.16
CA GLU A 241 -22.97 -1.89 9.80
C GLU A 241 -22.91 -1.80 11.33
N SER A 242 -21.73 -1.57 11.88
CA SER A 242 -21.52 -1.39 13.32
C SER A 242 -21.78 0.04 13.81
N GLY A 243 -22.17 0.98 12.94
CA GLY A 243 -22.49 2.37 13.26
C GLY A 243 -21.37 3.38 13.02
N TYR A 244 -20.27 2.98 12.37
CA TYR A 244 -19.08 3.81 12.12
C TYR A 244 -18.66 3.83 10.64
N PRO A 245 -19.53 4.30 9.72
CA PRO A 245 -19.27 4.24 8.26
C PRO A 245 -18.05 5.06 7.82
N ALA A 246 -17.69 6.12 8.55
CA ALA A 246 -16.53 6.95 8.25
C ALA A 246 -15.19 6.19 8.37
N VAL A 247 -15.14 5.11 9.16
CA VAL A 247 -13.94 4.29 9.41
C VAL A 247 -13.70 3.24 8.30
N THR A 248 -14.29 3.43 7.12
CA THR A 248 -14.10 2.54 5.97
C THR A 248 -12.68 2.67 5.41
N SER A 249 -11.72 1.83 5.80
CA SER A 249 -10.30 1.97 5.44
C SER A 249 -9.80 0.75 4.66
N THR A 250 -8.96 0.95 3.63
CA THR A 250 -8.38 -0.16 2.87
C THR A 250 -6.89 0.03 2.64
N SER A 251 -6.15 -1.08 2.68
CA SER A 251 -4.73 -1.14 2.39
C SER A 251 -4.52 -1.41 0.90
N GLY A 252 -4.27 -0.35 0.15
CA GLY A 252 -3.95 -0.44 -1.27
C GLY A 252 -2.44 -0.58 -1.47
N THR A 253 -2.07 -1.47 -2.38
CA THR A 253 -0.69 -1.68 -2.82
C THR A 253 -0.60 -1.67 -4.34
N GLY A 254 0.52 -1.19 -4.86
CA GLY A 254 0.76 -1.13 -6.30
C GLY A 254 2.22 -0.83 -6.62
N ILE A 255 2.54 -0.80 -7.91
CA ILE A 255 3.88 -0.42 -8.37
C ILE A 255 3.84 1.04 -8.82
N VAL A 256 4.83 1.81 -8.40
CA VAL A 256 5.14 3.13 -8.94
C VAL A 256 6.61 3.20 -9.36
N ALA A 257 6.91 4.11 -10.28
CA ALA A 257 8.26 4.44 -10.72
C ALA A 257 8.57 5.91 -10.43
N PRO A 258 9.84 6.35 -10.46
CA PRO A 258 10.18 7.77 -10.41
C PRO A 258 9.49 8.52 -11.55
N ALA A 259 9.06 9.76 -11.29
CA ALA A 259 8.44 10.60 -12.31
C ALA A 259 9.37 10.83 -13.51
N GLY A 260 8.79 10.89 -14.71
CA GLY A 260 9.53 11.03 -15.97
C GLY A 260 9.91 9.69 -16.62
N ILE A 261 9.45 8.55 -16.08
CA ILE A 261 9.66 7.25 -16.71
C ILE A 261 9.04 7.24 -18.12
N PRO A 262 9.70 6.65 -19.14
CA PRO A 262 9.15 6.58 -20.47
C PRO A 262 7.79 5.85 -20.51
N PRO A 263 6.75 6.43 -21.16
CA PRO A 263 5.40 5.86 -21.18
C PRO A 263 5.33 4.42 -21.70
N GLU A 264 6.20 4.05 -22.63
CA GLU A 264 6.29 2.72 -23.19
C GLU A 264 6.76 1.66 -22.18
N ILE A 265 7.63 2.05 -21.22
CA ILE A 265 8.03 1.18 -20.11
C ILE A 265 6.85 1.02 -19.13
N VAL A 266 6.11 2.11 -18.87
CA VAL A 266 4.88 2.07 -18.04
C VAL A 266 3.86 1.10 -18.64
N ALA A 267 3.55 1.25 -19.93
CA ALA A 267 2.58 0.40 -20.62
C ALA A 267 3.00 -1.08 -20.59
N ARG A 268 4.28 -1.37 -20.81
CA ARG A 268 4.81 -2.73 -20.78
C ARG A 268 4.76 -3.35 -19.38
N LEU A 269 5.19 -2.62 -18.35
CA LEU A 269 5.13 -3.08 -16.96
C LEU A 269 3.67 -3.28 -16.51
N ASN A 270 2.78 -2.35 -16.83
CA ASN A 270 1.35 -2.45 -16.50
C ASN A 270 0.72 -3.68 -17.15
N SER A 271 0.95 -3.89 -18.45
CA SER A 271 0.43 -5.05 -19.18
C SER A 271 0.84 -6.36 -18.52
N LYS A 272 2.12 -6.53 -18.16
CA LYS A 272 2.61 -7.74 -17.50
C LYS A 272 2.19 -7.85 -16.04
N LEU A 273 2.02 -6.74 -15.35
CA LEU A 273 1.45 -6.75 -14.01
C LEU A 273 -0.01 -7.21 -14.04
N ASN A 274 -0.84 -6.68 -14.93
CA ASN A 274 -2.23 -7.09 -15.08
C ASN A 274 -2.33 -8.58 -15.46
N GLU A 275 -1.52 -9.04 -16.43
CA GLU A 275 -1.43 -10.46 -16.80
C GLU A 275 -1.10 -11.34 -15.57
N LEU A 276 -0.15 -10.90 -14.74
CA LEU A 276 0.22 -11.63 -13.52
C LEU A 276 -0.93 -11.69 -12.50
N ILE A 277 -1.56 -10.56 -12.19
CA ILE A 277 -2.61 -10.45 -11.17
C ILE A 277 -3.88 -11.20 -11.58
N GLU A 278 -4.16 -11.28 -12.88
CA GLU A 278 -5.35 -11.96 -13.40
C GLU A 278 -5.23 -13.49 -13.41
N ARG A 279 -4.02 -14.04 -13.30
CA ARG A 279 -3.79 -15.48 -13.22
C ARG A 279 -4.48 -16.11 -12.00
N PRO A 280 -5.24 -17.21 -12.17
CA PRO A 280 -5.94 -17.87 -11.06
C PRO A 280 -5.02 -18.26 -9.89
N GLU A 281 -3.82 -18.77 -10.17
CA GLU A 281 -2.84 -19.16 -9.15
C GLU A 281 -2.33 -17.95 -8.35
N THR A 282 -2.10 -16.81 -9.02
CA THR A 282 -1.71 -15.56 -8.37
C THR A 282 -2.83 -15.06 -7.48
N GLN A 283 -4.07 -15.00 -8.00
CA GLN A 283 -5.23 -14.57 -7.21
C GLN A 283 -5.44 -15.47 -5.99
N SER A 284 -5.33 -16.78 -6.16
CA SER A 284 -5.46 -17.75 -5.07
C SER A 284 -4.39 -17.51 -3.98
N LYS A 285 -3.13 -17.34 -4.40
CA LYS A 285 -2.03 -17.08 -3.47
C LYS A 285 -2.18 -15.73 -2.76
N MET A 286 -2.59 -14.68 -3.46
CA MET A 286 -2.89 -13.37 -2.86
C MET A 286 -4.04 -13.46 -1.84
N LYS A 287 -5.14 -14.13 -2.18
CA LYS A 287 -6.26 -14.37 -1.27
C LYS A 287 -5.84 -15.19 -0.06
N SER A 288 -4.92 -16.14 -0.21
CA SER A 288 -4.37 -16.91 0.92
C SER A 288 -3.60 -16.04 1.93
N PHE A 289 -3.06 -14.90 1.48
CA PHE A 289 -2.47 -13.87 2.33
C PHE A 289 -3.48 -12.83 2.83
N GLY A 290 -4.77 -13.03 2.54
CA GLY A 290 -5.82 -12.12 2.93
C GLY A 290 -5.94 -10.86 2.07
N LEU A 291 -5.32 -10.86 0.88
CA LEU A 291 -5.42 -9.75 -0.06
C LEU A 291 -6.64 -9.87 -0.96
N VAL A 292 -7.14 -8.71 -1.37
CA VAL A 292 -8.13 -8.59 -2.45
C VAL A 292 -7.40 -8.10 -3.72
N PRO A 293 -7.11 -8.99 -4.68
CA PRO A 293 -6.40 -8.63 -5.90
C PRO A 293 -7.13 -7.54 -6.68
N LYS A 294 -6.37 -6.64 -7.29
CA LYS A 294 -6.89 -5.59 -8.16
C LYS A 294 -5.90 -5.33 -9.29
N SER A 295 -6.32 -5.48 -10.53
CA SER A 295 -5.61 -5.07 -11.74
C SER A 295 -6.31 -3.86 -12.36
N GLY A 296 -5.68 -3.22 -13.35
CA GLY A 296 -6.29 -2.10 -14.05
C GLY A 296 -5.26 -1.17 -14.71
N PRO A 297 -5.74 -0.12 -15.37
CA PRO A 297 -4.89 0.86 -16.01
C PRO A 297 -4.14 1.71 -14.95
N PRO A 298 -2.93 2.24 -15.25
CA PRO A 298 -2.16 3.06 -14.31
C PRO A 298 -2.94 4.25 -13.72
N GLU A 299 -3.82 4.84 -14.53
CA GLU A 299 -4.64 5.99 -14.17
C GLU A 299 -5.61 5.68 -13.03
N GLU A 300 -6.16 4.46 -12.98
CA GLU A 300 -7.06 4.05 -11.89
C GLU A 300 -6.32 4.00 -10.56
N PHE A 301 -5.11 3.46 -10.55
CA PHE A 301 -4.27 3.44 -9.35
C PHE A 301 -3.84 4.85 -8.94
N GLY A 302 -3.48 5.70 -9.90
CA GLY A 302 -3.17 7.11 -9.67
C GLY A 302 -4.35 7.90 -9.07
N ALA A 303 -5.56 7.67 -9.59
CA ALA A 303 -6.80 8.29 -9.10
C ALA A 303 -7.14 7.84 -7.68
N TRP A 304 -7.01 6.54 -7.39
CA TRP A 304 -7.15 5.99 -6.04
C TRP A 304 -6.16 6.63 -5.06
N ALA A 305 -4.88 6.72 -5.43
CA ALA A 305 -3.86 7.34 -4.57
C ALA A 305 -4.15 8.83 -4.32
N ALA A 306 -4.67 9.56 -5.32
CA ALA A 306 -5.07 10.96 -5.17
C ALA A 306 -6.29 11.13 -4.24
N GLN A 307 -7.26 10.22 -4.31
CA GLN A 307 -8.40 10.20 -3.39
C GLN A 307 -7.96 9.94 -1.95
N GLU A 308 -7.09 8.94 -1.75
CA GLU A 308 -6.55 8.61 -0.44
C GLU A 308 -5.73 9.77 0.15
N ARG A 309 -4.92 10.48 -0.64
CA ARG A 309 -4.21 11.69 -0.18
C ARG A 309 -5.16 12.73 0.40
N ARG A 310 -6.22 13.08 -0.33
CA ARG A 310 -7.21 14.07 0.12
C ARG A 310 -7.90 13.61 1.39
N ARG A 311 -8.25 12.33 1.46
CA ARG A 311 -8.91 11.73 2.61
C ARG A 311 -8.03 11.76 3.86
N TRP A 312 -6.81 11.23 3.78
CA TRP A 312 -5.94 11.14 4.94
C TRP A 312 -5.42 12.50 5.40
N ALA A 313 -5.27 13.47 4.49
CA ALA A 313 -5.01 14.86 4.86
C ALA A 313 -6.11 15.44 5.77
N ARG A 314 -7.39 15.17 5.45
CA ARG A 314 -8.52 15.55 6.30
C ARG A 314 -8.47 14.86 7.67
N VAL A 315 -8.27 13.54 7.68
CA VAL A 315 -8.24 12.75 8.92
C VAL A 315 -7.11 13.20 9.86
N VAL A 316 -5.91 13.41 9.34
CA VAL A 316 -4.78 13.89 10.16
C VAL A 316 -5.07 15.27 10.75
N LYS A 317 -5.61 16.18 9.94
CA LYS A 317 -5.98 17.52 10.39
C LYS A 317 -7.03 17.50 11.50
N GLU A 318 -8.04 16.63 11.38
CA GLU A 318 -9.15 16.55 12.35
C GLU A 318 -8.79 15.77 13.62
N SER A 319 -8.02 14.68 13.50
CA SER A 319 -7.59 13.87 14.64
C SER A 319 -6.48 14.52 15.47
N GLY A 320 -5.72 15.44 14.87
CA GLY A 320 -4.51 16.01 15.46
C GLY A 320 -3.33 15.03 15.50
N ALA A 321 -3.41 13.91 14.77
CA ALA A 321 -2.35 12.91 14.68
C ALA A 321 -1.04 13.55 14.22
N LYS A 322 0.07 13.13 14.83
CA LYS A 322 1.41 13.62 14.49
C LYS A 322 2.33 12.47 14.08
N ALA A 323 3.48 12.85 13.54
CA ALA A 323 4.53 11.93 13.13
C ALA A 323 5.44 11.46 14.28
N ASP A 324 5.23 11.98 15.50
CA ASP A 324 5.98 11.71 16.74
C ASP A 324 5.11 11.11 17.86
#